data_AF-A0A1H5SBY8-F1
#
_entry.id   AF-A0A1H5SBY8-F1
#
_cell.length_a   1.000
_cell.length_b   1.000
_cell.length_c   1.000
_cell.angle_alpha   90.00
_cell.angle_beta   90.00
_cell.angle_gamma   90.00
#
_symmetry.space_group_name_H-M   'P 1'
#
loop_
_entity.id
_entity.type
_entity.pdbx_description
1 polymer ?
#
loop_
_entity_poly.entity_id
_entity_poly.type
_entity_poly.pdbx_seq_one_letter_code
_entity_poly.pdbx_strand_id
1 'polypeptide(L)'
;MNLYCKIPFNRVSSNHPDIIRIAKIIDRSPNSVKMKIGNFGSFDPELKKRGIVGLANASKLDEIVWNEFNNNWENLAFESEMLISNFANEPIEKTAHINIDDLPLGRERETIIKARVNQSFFRSTILSSYNLKCCITGLSIPDFLVASHIVPWSKDEKIRLNPHNGLCINSIHDKAFDKGFITVTTDYKIKVSKYLKEYKKEDAVTDFFLNYDNHSIILPDKFLPSKEFLEYHHQNIFKK
;
A
#
# COMPACT_ATOMS: atom_id res chain seq x y z
N MET A 1 -7.12 -6.88 -10.58
CA MET A 1 -6.14 -5.94 -10.00
C MET A 1 -6.36 -5.67 -8.51
N ASN A 2 -7.58 -5.36 -8.04
CA ASN A 2 -7.87 -5.08 -6.63
C ASN A 2 -7.28 -6.12 -5.63
N LEU A 3 -7.67 -7.40 -5.74
CA LEU A 3 -7.14 -8.45 -4.88
C LEU A 3 -5.62 -8.65 -5.00
N TYR A 4 -5.07 -8.47 -6.20
CA TYR A 4 -3.62 -8.54 -6.41
C TYR A 4 -2.89 -7.44 -5.63
N CYS A 5 -3.48 -6.24 -5.52
CA CYS A 5 -2.92 -5.15 -4.73
C CYS A 5 -3.01 -5.45 -3.22
N LYS A 6 -4.16 -5.98 -2.76
CA LYS A 6 -4.47 -6.13 -1.32
C LYS A 6 -3.96 -7.42 -0.66
N ILE A 7 -3.57 -8.44 -1.43
CA ILE A 7 -3.10 -9.73 -0.90
C ILE A 7 -1.60 -9.85 -1.10
N PRO A 8 -0.80 -10.12 -0.03
CA PRO A 8 0.62 -10.42 -0.19
C PRO A 8 0.82 -11.58 -1.14
N PHE A 9 1.77 -11.49 -2.07
CA PHE A 9 1.87 -12.44 -3.17
C PHE A 9 2.08 -13.89 -2.67
N ASN A 10 2.87 -14.05 -1.60
CA ASN A 10 3.10 -15.34 -0.93
C ASN A 10 1.90 -15.90 -0.14
N ARG A 11 0.82 -15.13 0.04
CA ARG A 11 -0.41 -15.55 0.74
C ARG A 11 -1.57 -15.83 -0.23
N VAL A 12 -1.35 -15.65 -1.52
CA VAL A 12 -2.35 -15.94 -2.56
C VAL A 12 -2.62 -17.45 -2.57
N SER A 13 -3.81 -17.84 -2.13
CA SER A 13 -4.28 -19.23 -2.17
C SER A 13 -5.79 -19.28 -2.46
N SER A 14 -6.27 -20.41 -2.97
CA SER A 14 -7.73 -20.62 -3.17
C SER A 14 -8.52 -20.60 -1.86
N ASN A 15 -7.83 -20.76 -0.72
CA ASN A 15 -8.45 -20.76 0.60
C ASN A 15 -8.39 -19.39 1.28
N HIS A 16 -7.80 -18.37 0.62
CA HIS A 16 -7.73 -17.03 1.18
C HIS A 16 -9.16 -16.44 1.32
N PRO A 17 -9.54 -15.90 2.50
CA PRO A 17 -10.90 -15.42 2.74
C PRO A 17 -11.42 -14.44 1.68
N ASP A 18 -10.61 -13.44 1.30
CA ASP A 18 -11.00 -12.50 0.25
C ASP A 18 -11.13 -13.13 -1.14
N ILE A 19 -10.32 -14.14 -1.46
CA ILE A 19 -10.44 -14.84 -2.75
C ILE A 19 -11.75 -15.64 -2.78
N ILE A 20 -12.09 -16.33 -1.70
CA ILE A 20 -13.36 -17.06 -1.57
C ILE A 20 -14.54 -16.09 -1.67
N ARG A 21 -14.49 -14.98 -0.92
CA ARG A 21 -15.53 -13.96 -0.88
C ARG A 21 -15.79 -13.36 -2.26
N ILE A 22 -14.74 -12.89 -2.94
CA ILE A 22 -14.88 -12.30 -4.27
C ILE A 22 -15.34 -13.35 -5.28
N ALA A 23 -14.79 -14.57 -5.23
CA ALA A 23 -15.20 -15.65 -6.13
C ALA A 23 -16.71 -15.93 -6.04
N LYS A 24 -17.28 -15.93 -4.83
CA LYS A 24 -18.73 -16.04 -4.62
C LYS A 24 -19.50 -14.86 -5.22
N ILE A 25 -19.01 -13.63 -5.05
CA ILE A 25 -19.67 -12.41 -5.55
C ILE A 25 -19.76 -12.39 -7.08
N ILE A 26 -18.72 -12.87 -7.78
CA ILE A 26 -18.68 -12.86 -9.25
C ILE A 26 -19.10 -14.19 -9.90
N ASP A 27 -19.67 -15.11 -9.12
CA ASP A 27 -20.07 -16.47 -9.55
C ASP A 27 -18.94 -17.26 -10.24
N ARG A 28 -17.79 -17.37 -9.57
CA ARG A 28 -16.60 -18.09 -10.04
C ARG A 28 -16.01 -18.99 -8.96
N SER A 29 -15.11 -19.90 -9.36
CA SER A 29 -14.37 -20.72 -8.40
C SER A 29 -13.22 -19.94 -7.77
N PRO A 30 -12.89 -20.15 -6.47
CA PRO A 30 -11.73 -19.51 -5.83
C PRO A 30 -10.41 -19.78 -6.57
N ASN A 31 -10.27 -20.96 -7.17
CA ASN A 31 -9.09 -21.29 -7.97
C ASN A 31 -8.99 -20.42 -9.22
N SER A 32 -10.09 -20.15 -9.93
CA SER A 32 -10.06 -19.27 -11.11
C SER A 32 -9.63 -17.83 -10.76
N VAL A 33 -10.09 -17.30 -9.62
CA VAL A 33 -9.70 -15.97 -9.12
C VAL A 33 -8.22 -15.96 -8.73
N LYS A 34 -7.74 -16.99 -8.02
CA LYS A 34 -6.31 -17.18 -7.69
C LYS A 34 -5.45 -17.19 -8.96
N MET A 35 -5.85 -17.93 -9.99
CA MET A 35 -5.13 -17.98 -11.27
C MET A 35 -5.10 -16.60 -11.94
N LYS A 36 -6.20 -15.84 -11.90
CA LYS A 36 -6.25 -14.48 -12.43
C LYS A 36 -5.28 -13.53 -11.70
N ILE A 37 -5.16 -13.65 -10.38
CA ILE A 37 -4.13 -12.92 -9.60
C ILE A 37 -2.72 -13.29 -10.07
N GLY A 38 -2.48 -14.60 -10.32
CA GLY A 38 -1.23 -15.09 -10.88
C GLY A 38 -0.91 -14.51 -12.26
N ASN A 39 -1.91 -14.33 -13.14
CA ASN A 39 -1.73 -13.69 -14.44
C ASN A 39 -1.27 -12.23 -14.29
N PHE A 40 -1.85 -11.47 -13.34
CA PHE A 40 -1.39 -10.09 -13.08
C PHE A 40 0.05 -10.06 -12.57
N GLY A 41 0.43 -11.03 -11.72
CA GLY A 41 1.82 -11.19 -11.27
C GLY A 41 2.82 -11.37 -12.43
N SER A 42 2.40 -11.92 -13.57
CA SER A 42 3.25 -12.03 -14.78
C SER A 42 3.65 -10.68 -15.38
N PHE A 43 2.97 -9.59 -15.03
CA PHE A 43 3.29 -8.24 -15.52
C PHE A 43 4.07 -7.40 -14.50
N ASP A 44 4.23 -7.88 -13.27
CA ASP A 44 4.95 -7.15 -12.22
C ASP A 44 6.47 -7.19 -12.47
N PRO A 45 7.12 -6.04 -12.74
CA PRO A 45 8.56 -5.99 -12.94
C PRO A 45 9.35 -6.41 -11.69
N GLU A 46 8.83 -6.20 -10.48
CA GLU A 46 9.52 -6.54 -9.23
C GLU A 46 9.52 -8.05 -8.99
N LEU A 47 8.41 -8.74 -9.28
CA LEU A 47 8.38 -10.21 -9.24
C LEU A 47 9.32 -10.82 -10.29
N LYS A 48 9.37 -10.25 -11.51
CA LYS A 48 10.29 -10.69 -12.57
C LYS A 48 11.76 -10.56 -12.16
N LYS A 49 12.16 -9.44 -11.55
CA LYS A 49 13.53 -9.23 -11.04
C LYS A 49 13.93 -10.28 -10.00
N ARG A 50 12.96 -10.85 -9.28
CA ARG A 50 13.16 -11.92 -8.28
C ARG A 50 13.14 -13.33 -8.89
N GLY A 51 13.07 -13.44 -10.22
CA GLY A 51 13.01 -14.73 -10.92
C GLY A 51 11.67 -15.43 -10.81
N ILE A 52 10.62 -14.75 -10.33
CA ILE A 52 9.26 -15.30 -10.28
C ILE A 52 8.67 -15.17 -11.69
N VAL A 53 8.69 -16.26 -12.43
CA VAL A 53 8.04 -16.36 -13.74
C VAL A 53 6.54 -16.51 -13.49
N GLY A 54 5.76 -15.52 -13.91
CA GLY A 54 4.31 -15.59 -13.80
C GLY A 54 3.69 -16.67 -14.69
N LEU A 55 2.38 -16.82 -14.63
CA LEU A 55 1.66 -17.83 -15.42
C LEU A 55 1.83 -17.56 -16.92
N ALA A 56 2.13 -18.61 -17.68
CA ALA A 56 2.29 -18.58 -19.14
C ALA A 56 1.02 -18.15 -19.89
N ASN A 57 -0.15 -18.24 -19.24
CA ASN A 57 -1.46 -17.95 -19.81
C ASN A 57 -1.96 -16.53 -19.52
N ALA A 58 -1.05 -15.57 -19.28
CA ALA A 58 -1.44 -14.17 -19.14
C ALA A 58 -1.94 -13.64 -20.49
N SER A 59 -3.18 -13.14 -20.52
CA SER A 59 -3.83 -12.71 -21.76
C SER A 59 -3.48 -11.25 -22.11
N LYS A 60 -3.66 -10.86 -23.38
CA LYS A 60 -3.54 -9.45 -23.81
C LYS A 60 -4.48 -8.51 -23.05
N LEU A 61 -5.67 -9.00 -22.67
CA LEU A 61 -6.61 -8.23 -21.86
C LEU A 61 -6.08 -8.02 -20.42
N ASP A 62 -5.37 -9.00 -19.85
CA ASP A 62 -4.74 -8.84 -18.53
C ASP A 62 -3.70 -7.72 -18.55
N GLU A 63 -2.91 -7.65 -19.62
CA GLU A 63 -1.92 -6.59 -19.83
C GLU A 63 -2.57 -5.20 -19.96
N ILE A 64 -3.66 -5.09 -20.71
CA ILE A 64 -4.41 -3.83 -20.86
C ILE A 64 -4.90 -3.36 -19.49
N VAL A 65 -5.58 -4.24 -18.74
CA VAL A 65 -6.10 -3.93 -17.40
C VAL A 65 -4.96 -3.56 -16.44
N TRP A 66 -3.82 -4.26 -16.52
CA TRP A 66 -2.63 -3.95 -15.73
C TRP A 66 -2.11 -2.54 -16.03
N ASN A 67 -1.94 -2.20 -17.30
CA ASN A 67 -1.43 -0.90 -17.72
C ASN A 67 -2.39 0.23 -17.37
N GLU A 68 -3.70 0.01 -17.52
CA GLU A 68 -4.71 1.00 -17.16
C GLU A 68 -4.66 1.32 -15.66
N PHE A 69 -4.58 0.28 -14.82
CA PHE A 69 -4.50 0.44 -13.36
C PHE A 69 -3.24 1.18 -12.90
N ASN A 70 -2.08 0.87 -13.50
CA ASN A 70 -0.82 1.55 -13.17
C ASN A 70 -0.82 3.04 -13.55
N ASN A 71 -1.62 3.43 -14.53
CA ASN A 71 -1.73 4.82 -14.99
C ASN A 71 -2.87 5.60 -14.32
N ASN A 72 -3.82 4.94 -13.65
CA ASN A 72 -5.02 5.56 -13.10
C ASN A 72 -5.45 4.96 -11.76
N TRP A 73 -4.53 4.92 -10.79
CA TRP A 73 -4.74 4.37 -9.46
C TRP A 73 -5.96 4.96 -8.74
N GLU A 74 -6.15 6.28 -8.85
CA GLU A 74 -7.21 6.97 -8.09
C GLU A 74 -8.61 6.52 -8.51
N ASN A 75 -8.89 6.54 -9.81
CA ASN A 75 -10.22 6.19 -10.29
C ASN A 75 -10.44 4.67 -10.23
N LEU A 76 -9.44 3.88 -10.62
CA LEU A 76 -9.62 2.43 -10.72
C LEU A 76 -9.64 1.73 -9.35
N ALA A 77 -9.03 2.29 -8.32
CA ALA A 77 -9.20 1.81 -6.95
C ALA A 77 -10.68 1.91 -6.54
N PHE A 78 -11.27 3.10 -6.64
CA PHE A 78 -12.67 3.33 -6.29
C PHE A 78 -13.63 2.52 -7.18
N GLU A 79 -13.41 2.54 -8.50
CA GLU A 79 -14.23 1.81 -9.46
C GLU A 79 -14.22 0.30 -9.18
N SER A 80 -13.07 -0.26 -8.81
CA SER A 80 -12.99 -1.68 -8.48
C SER A 80 -13.83 -2.07 -7.25
N GLU A 81 -13.96 -1.17 -6.27
CA GLU A 81 -14.84 -1.36 -5.10
C GLU A 81 -16.31 -1.18 -5.47
N MET A 82 -16.61 -0.19 -6.32
CA MET A 82 -17.96 0.00 -6.86
C MET A 82 -18.44 -1.21 -7.66
N LEU A 83 -17.57 -1.82 -8.46
CA LEU A 83 -17.90 -3.07 -9.17
C LEU A 83 -18.23 -4.19 -8.19
N ILE A 84 -17.44 -4.37 -7.13
CA ILE A 84 -17.71 -5.40 -6.10
C ILE A 84 -19.06 -5.13 -5.42
N SER A 85 -19.36 -3.88 -5.07
CA SER A 85 -20.65 -3.45 -4.53
C SER A 85 -21.81 -3.80 -5.47
N ASN A 86 -21.67 -3.49 -6.75
CA ASN A 86 -22.68 -3.78 -7.78
C ASN A 86 -22.90 -5.28 -7.96
N PHE A 87 -21.83 -6.09 -8.04
CA PHE A 87 -21.94 -7.55 -8.15
C PHE A 87 -22.54 -8.19 -6.88
N ALA A 88 -22.23 -7.65 -5.70
CA ALA A 88 -22.78 -8.13 -4.45
C ALA A 88 -24.23 -7.71 -4.22
N ASN A 89 -24.72 -6.72 -4.97
CA ASN A 89 -25.99 -6.02 -4.72
C ASN A 89 -26.08 -5.48 -3.28
N GLU A 90 -24.98 -4.93 -2.80
CA GLU A 90 -24.83 -4.36 -1.44
C GLU A 90 -24.21 -2.97 -1.52
N PRO A 91 -24.52 -2.05 -0.59
CA PRO A 91 -23.92 -0.72 -0.57
C PRO A 91 -22.39 -0.82 -0.40
N ILE A 92 -21.65 0.09 -1.06
CA ILE A 92 -20.17 0.07 -1.07
C ILE A 92 -19.60 0.16 0.34
N GLU A 93 -20.28 0.86 1.24
CA GLU A 93 -19.84 0.98 2.63
C GLU A 93 -19.78 -0.38 3.34
N LYS A 94 -20.71 -1.29 2.99
CA LYS A 94 -20.72 -2.66 3.52
C LYS A 94 -19.64 -3.52 2.88
N THR A 95 -19.49 -3.48 1.56
CA THR A 95 -18.53 -4.33 0.84
C THR A 95 -17.08 -3.92 1.03
N ALA A 96 -16.82 -2.62 1.22
CA ALA A 96 -15.50 -2.06 1.50
C ALA A 96 -15.21 -1.91 3.00
N HIS A 97 -16.12 -2.37 3.87
CA HIS A 97 -15.99 -2.33 5.33
C HIS A 97 -15.72 -0.92 5.90
N ILE A 98 -16.42 0.08 5.38
CA ILE A 98 -16.30 1.47 5.82
C ILE A 98 -17.28 1.73 6.96
N ASN A 99 -16.77 2.22 8.09
CA ASN A 99 -17.63 2.72 9.17
C ASN A 99 -18.39 3.97 8.67
N ILE A 100 -19.70 4.02 8.90
CA ILE A 100 -20.60 5.09 8.45
C ILE A 100 -21.27 5.88 9.60
N ASP A 101 -20.95 5.56 10.85
CA ASP A 101 -21.66 6.04 12.03
C ASP A 101 -21.57 7.58 12.17
N ASP A 102 -20.47 8.16 11.68
CA ASP A 102 -20.17 9.60 11.75
C ASP A 102 -20.32 10.34 10.39
N LEU A 103 -21.12 9.82 9.44
CA LEU A 103 -21.24 10.45 8.12
C LEU A 103 -22.33 11.54 8.06
N PRO A 104 -22.02 12.73 7.48
CA PRO A 104 -23.04 13.74 7.19
C PRO A 104 -23.98 13.27 6.05
N LEU A 105 -25.11 13.96 5.87
CA LEU A 105 -26.08 13.67 4.80
C LEU A 105 -25.75 14.45 3.50
N GLY A 106 -26.20 13.95 2.35
CA GLY A 106 -26.09 14.65 1.06
C GLY A 106 -24.74 14.47 0.35
N ARG A 107 -24.36 15.43 -0.51
CA ARG A 107 -23.14 15.34 -1.37
C ARG A 107 -21.83 15.21 -0.58
N GLU A 108 -21.80 15.73 0.64
CA GLU A 108 -20.65 15.57 1.53
C GLU A 108 -20.45 14.09 1.92
N ARG A 109 -21.54 13.32 2.04
CA ARG A 109 -21.49 11.88 2.30
C ARG A 109 -20.70 11.14 1.22
N GLU A 110 -21.03 11.35 -0.04
CA GLU A 110 -20.41 10.67 -1.18
C GLU A 110 -18.91 10.97 -1.27
N THR A 111 -18.54 12.23 -1.03
CA THR A 111 -17.15 12.68 -1.01
C THR A 111 -16.36 11.99 0.10
N ILE A 112 -16.93 11.90 1.30
CA ILE A 112 -16.28 11.26 2.45
C ILE A 112 -16.18 9.73 2.23
N ILE A 113 -17.22 9.09 1.69
CA ILE A 113 -17.19 7.66 1.37
C ILE A 113 -16.08 7.38 0.37
N LYS A 114 -16.01 8.13 -0.74
CA LYS A 114 -14.95 7.98 -1.74
C LYS A 114 -13.57 8.12 -1.11
N ALA A 115 -13.37 9.12 -0.25
CA ALA A 115 -12.11 9.33 0.45
C ALA A 115 -11.76 8.15 1.37
N ARG A 116 -12.71 7.64 2.17
CA ARG A 116 -12.50 6.50 3.09
C ARG A 116 -12.21 5.20 2.34
N VAL A 117 -12.92 4.93 1.24
CA VAL A 117 -12.66 3.77 0.37
C VAL A 117 -11.25 3.83 -0.22
N ASN A 118 -10.88 4.99 -0.76
CA ASN A 118 -9.56 5.21 -1.36
C ASN A 118 -8.43 5.06 -0.32
N GLN A 119 -8.60 5.62 0.87
CA GLN A 119 -7.64 5.47 1.97
C GLN A 119 -7.51 4.01 2.44
N SER A 120 -8.64 3.31 2.58
CA SER A 120 -8.65 1.88 2.93
C SER A 120 -7.92 1.05 1.88
N PHE A 121 -8.19 1.29 0.59
CA PHE A 121 -7.52 0.62 -0.52
C PHE A 121 -6.01 0.87 -0.52
N PHE A 122 -5.57 2.13 -0.39
CA PHE A 122 -4.15 2.48 -0.31
C PHE A 122 -3.49 1.77 0.87
N ARG A 123 -4.11 1.83 2.06
CA ARG A 123 -3.61 1.17 3.26
C ARG A 123 -3.40 -0.32 3.01
N SER A 124 -4.42 -1.04 2.55
CA SER A 124 -4.31 -2.48 2.26
C SER A 124 -3.23 -2.79 1.24
N THR A 125 -3.07 -1.94 0.22
CA THR A 125 -2.08 -2.13 -0.84
C THR A 125 -0.64 -2.00 -0.31
N ILE A 126 -0.36 -0.94 0.46
CA ILE A 126 0.95 -0.73 1.05
C ILE A 126 1.27 -1.81 2.09
N LEU A 127 0.35 -2.11 3.00
CA LEU A 127 0.56 -3.17 3.98
C LEU A 127 0.81 -4.53 3.30
N SER A 128 0.10 -4.81 2.22
CA SER A 128 0.28 -6.03 1.44
C SER A 128 1.66 -6.13 0.79
N SER A 129 2.17 -5.04 0.20
CA SER A 129 3.46 -5.06 -0.52
C SER A 129 4.64 -5.31 0.40
N TYR A 130 4.52 -4.98 1.69
CA TYR A 130 5.52 -5.27 2.71
C TYR A 130 5.22 -6.54 3.52
N ASN A 131 4.35 -7.43 3.03
CA ASN A 131 4.00 -8.67 3.72
C ASN A 131 3.46 -8.48 5.14
N LEU A 132 2.78 -7.34 5.39
CA LEU A 132 2.31 -6.90 6.72
C LEU A 132 3.47 -6.73 7.71
N LYS A 133 4.56 -6.10 7.29
CA LYS A 133 5.70 -5.78 8.14
C LYS A 133 6.13 -4.33 7.99
N CYS A 134 6.55 -3.72 9.10
CA CYS A 134 7.24 -2.43 9.07
C CYS A 134 8.55 -2.59 8.29
N CYS A 135 8.80 -1.71 7.32
CA CYS A 135 10.00 -1.76 6.48
C CYS A 135 11.28 -1.36 7.24
N ILE A 136 11.15 -0.73 8.41
CA ILE A 136 12.28 -0.34 9.26
C ILE A 136 12.60 -1.45 10.28
N THR A 137 11.59 -1.92 11.03
CA THR A 137 11.80 -2.81 12.19
C THR A 137 11.44 -4.27 11.95
N GLY A 138 10.72 -4.58 10.87
CA GLY A 138 10.13 -5.90 10.64
C GLY A 138 8.92 -6.24 11.53
N LEU A 139 8.48 -5.33 12.40
CA LEU A 139 7.28 -5.48 13.24
C LEU A 139 6.08 -5.88 12.37
N SER A 140 5.34 -6.91 12.77
CA SER A 140 4.29 -7.51 11.95
C SER A 140 2.91 -7.53 12.61
N ILE A 141 2.67 -6.66 13.60
CA ILE A 141 1.38 -6.50 14.27
C ILE A 141 0.55 -5.48 13.47
N PRO A 142 -0.51 -5.89 12.75
CA PRO A 142 -1.20 -5.01 11.79
C PRO A 142 -1.73 -3.70 12.38
N ASP A 143 -2.19 -3.72 13.63
CA ASP A 143 -2.74 -2.55 14.32
C ASP A 143 -1.68 -1.48 14.60
N PHE A 144 -0.40 -1.85 14.60
CA PHE A 144 0.72 -0.92 14.77
C PHE A 144 1.31 -0.44 13.45
N LEU A 145 0.82 -0.96 12.31
CA LEU A 145 1.31 -0.60 10.98
C LEU A 145 0.51 0.57 10.41
N VAL A 146 1.22 1.45 9.72
CA VAL A 146 0.71 2.60 9.00
C VAL A 146 1.19 2.53 7.56
N ALA A 147 0.30 2.88 6.64
CA ALA A 147 0.65 3.13 5.24
C ALA A 147 0.98 4.61 5.11
N SER A 148 2.25 4.94 5.30
CA SER A 148 2.75 6.31 5.30
C SER A 148 2.97 6.80 3.88
N HIS A 149 2.57 8.03 3.58
CA HIS A 149 2.82 8.67 2.29
C HIS A 149 4.22 9.27 2.26
N ILE A 150 4.98 9.00 1.19
CA ILE A 150 6.31 9.58 1.00
C ILE A 150 6.20 11.07 0.64
N VAL A 151 5.40 11.38 -0.38
CA VAL A 151 4.96 12.74 -0.70
C VAL A 151 3.60 12.96 -0.02
N PRO A 152 3.45 13.98 0.82
CA PRO A 152 2.24 14.20 1.61
C PRO A 152 0.98 14.24 0.76
N TRP A 153 -0.10 13.65 1.27
CA TRP A 153 -1.42 13.55 0.63
C TRP A 153 -1.95 14.88 0.05
N SER A 154 -1.65 16.01 0.70
CA SER A 154 -2.12 17.33 0.30
C SER A 154 -1.41 17.92 -0.91
N LYS A 155 -0.30 17.32 -1.37
CA LYS A 155 0.58 17.94 -2.39
C LYS A 155 0.18 17.65 -3.83
N ASP A 156 -0.23 16.43 -4.14
CA ASP A 156 -0.61 16.04 -5.49
C ASP A 156 -1.66 14.92 -5.43
N GLU A 157 -2.81 15.18 -6.02
CA GLU A 157 -3.94 14.24 -6.00
C GLU A 157 -3.65 12.97 -6.80
N LYS A 158 -2.87 13.07 -7.87
CA LYS A 158 -2.59 11.97 -8.80
C LYS A 158 -1.76 10.85 -8.17
N ILE A 159 -0.98 11.18 -7.14
CA ILE A 159 -0.07 10.23 -6.47
C ILE A 159 -0.62 9.74 -5.12
N ARG A 160 -1.82 10.17 -4.72
CA ARG A 160 -2.46 9.80 -3.44
C ARG A 160 -2.67 8.30 -3.29
N LEU A 161 -3.07 7.65 -4.37
CA LEU A 161 -3.29 6.21 -4.43
C LEU A 161 -2.19 5.45 -5.17
N ASN A 162 -1.14 6.14 -5.61
CA ASN A 162 0.00 5.50 -6.23
C ASN A 162 0.77 4.71 -5.15
N PRO A 163 0.84 3.37 -5.22
CA PRO A 163 1.50 2.58 -4.18
C PRO A 163 3.02 2.79 -4.13
N HIS A 164 3.64 3.32 -5.19
CA HIS A 164 5.04 3.73 -5.17
C HIS A 164 5.30 4.95 -4.28
N ASN A 165 4.24 5.67 -3.88
CA ASN A 165 4.24 6.79 -2.93
C ASN A 165 3.98 6.36 -1.48
N GLY A 166 4.15 5.07 -1.15
CA GLY A 166 3.85 4.56 0.18
C GLY A 166 4.96 3.73 0.80
N LEU A 167 5.05 3.78 2.13
CA LEU A 167 5.88 2.92 2.97
C LEU A 167 5.00 2.27 4.04
N CYS A 168 5.20 0.98 4.30
CA CYS A 168 4.60 0.32 5.47
C CYS A 168 5.56 0.49 6.66
N ILE A 169 5.20 1.32 7.63
CA ILE A 169 6.02 1.60 8.82
C ILE A 169 5.17 1.54 10.08
N ASN A 170 5.79 1.43 11.26
CA ASN A 170 5.03 1.46 12.51
C ASN A 170 4.64 2.90 12.91
N SER A 171 3.68 3.05 13.81
CA SER A 171 3.12 4.36 14.20
C SER A 171 4.15 5.37 14.74
N ILE A 172 5.20 4.91 15.44
CA ILE A 172 6.25 5.81 15.97
C ILE A 172 7.13 6.31 14.83
N HIS A 173 7.55 5.41 13.94
CA HIS A 173 8.35 5.76 12.77
C HIS A 173 7.58 6.59 11.77
N ASP A 174 6.29 6.32 11.59
CA ASP A 174 5.38 7.14 10.78
C ASP A 174 5.38 8.58 11.24
N LYS A 175 5.15 8.80 12.54
CA LYS A 175 5.16 10.15 13.10
C LYS A 175 6.50 10.85 12.92
N ALA A 176 7.61 10.10 13.07
CA ALA A 176 8.95 10.65 12.88
C ALA A 176 9.24 10.97 11.41
N PHE A 177 8.79 10.14 10.47
CA PHE A 177 8.94 10.31 9.04
C PHE A 177 8.16 11.54 8.57
N ASP A 178 6.87 11.61 8.88
CA ASP A 178 5.98 12.75 8.58
C ASP A 178 6.50 14.10 9.10
N LYS A 179 7.19 14.08 10.25
CA LYS A 179 7.77 15.28 10.87
C LYS A 179 9.20 15.55 10.44
N GLY A 180 9.75 14.75 9.53
CA GLY A 180 11.09 14.90 8.97
C GLY A 180 12.23 14.52 9.91
N PHE A 181 11.96 13.79 10.99
CA PHE A 181 13.00 13.32 11.91
C PHE A 181 13.74 12.08 11.39
N ILE A 182 13.10 11.32 10.50
CA ILE A 182 13.75 10.28 9.71
C ILE A 182 13.35 10.44 8.24
N THR A 183 14.15 9.87 7.33
CA THR A 183 13.81 9.76 5.91
C THR A 183 14.39 8.46 5.34
N VAL A 184 13.93 8.07 4.17
CA VAL A 184 14.54 7.01 3.37
C VAL A 184 15.18 7.66 2.13
N THR A 185 16.44 7.34 1.86
CA THR A 185 17.20 7.86 0.71
C THR A 185 16.92 7.06 -0.56
N THR A 186 17.36 7.56 -1.71
CA THR A 186 17.18 6.91 -3.01
C THR A 186 17.95 5.59 -3.19
N ASP A 187 18.91 5.29 -2.30
CA ASP A 187 19.55 3.98 -2.13
C ASP A 187 18.87 3.09 -1.07
N TYR A 188 17.64 3.46 -0.67
CA TYR A 188 16.78 2.73 0.29
C TYR A 188 17.38 2.59 1.68
N LYS A 189 18.17 3.58 2.12
CA LYS A 189 18.71 3.63 3.48
C LYS A 189 17.97 4.63 4.35
N ILE A 190 17.88 4.30 5.62
CA ILE A 190 17.30 5.19 6.63
C ILE A 190 18.34 6.26 6.98
N LYS A 191 17.89 7.50 7.10
CA LYS A 191 18.68 8.60 7.65
C LYS A 191 17.94 9.22 8.81
N VAL A 192 18.65 9.41 9.91
CA VAL A 192 18.11 10.03 11.12
C VAL A 192 18.59 11.46 11.24
N SER A 193 17.65 12.38 11.52
CA SER A 193 17.91 13.80 11.73
C SER A 193 18.90 14.02 12.87
N LYS A 194 19.75 15.05 12.73
CA LYS A 194 20.64 15.48 13.83
C LYS A 194 19.87 15.87 15.09
N TYR A 195 18.64 16.34 14.94
CA TYR A 195 17.77 16.67 16.06
C TYR A 195 17.61 15.49 17.03
N LEU A 196 17.38 14.28 16.53
CA LEU A 196 17.26 13.08 17.39
C LEU A 196 18.61 12.68 18.03
N LYS A 197 19.74 13.06 17.44
CA LYS A 197 21.08 12.78 17.99
C LYS A 197 21.38 13.60 19.25
N GLU A 198 20.69 14.73 19.45
CA GLU A 198 20.79 15.53 20.68
C GLU A 198 20.22 14.77 21.90
N TYR A 199 19.24 13.88 21.66
CA TYR A 199 18.58 13.07 22.67
C TYR A 199 19.19 11.67 22.82
N LYS A 200 20.40 11.43 22.33
CA LYS A 200 21.07 10.10 22.34
C LYS A 200 21.26 9.46 23.72
N LYS A 201 21.12 10.24 24.81
CA LYS A 201 21.21 9.73 26.18
C LYS A 201 19.94 8.99 26.62
N GLU A 202 18.84 9.16 25.88
CA GLU A 202 17.60 8.46 26.12
C GLU A 202 17.61 7.13 25.37
N ASP A 203 17.53 6.02 26.10
CA ASP A 203 17.58 4.68 25.51
C ASP A 203 16.49 4.48 24.45
N ALA A 204 15.29 5.00 24.69
CA ALA A 204 14.19 4.95 23.73
C ALA A 204 14.53 5.61 22.38
N VAL A 205 15.27 6.73 22.37
CA VAL A 205 15.67 7.40 21.13
C VAL A 205 16.70 6.56 20.38
N THR A 206 17.61 5.93 21.12
CA THR A 206 18.60 5.02 20.55
C THR A 206 17.92 3.80 19.93
N ASP A 207 17.07 3.14 20.69
CA ASP A 207 16.39 1.90 20.32
C ASP A 207 15.41 2.08 19.17
N PHE A 208 14.64 3.17 19.18
CA PHE A 208 13.68 3.43 18.12
C PHE A 208 14.32 4.07 16.90
N PHE A 209 15.35 4.91 17.00
CA PHE A 209 15.81 5.68 15.84
C PHE A 209 17.28 5.47 15.52
N LEU A 210 18.19 5.73 16.47
CA LEU A 210 19.62 5.81 16.16
C LEU A 210 20.20 4.47 15.70
N ASN A 211 19.70 3.36 16.23
CA ASN A 211 20.10 2.00 15.82
C ASN A 211 19.73 1.66 14.37
N TYR A 212 18.89 2.47 13.71
CA TYR A 212 18.50 2.29 12.32
C TYR A 212 19.21 3.25 11.36
N ASP A 213 20.03 4.20 11.84
CA ASP A 213 20.72 5.15 10.97
C ASP A 213 21.66 4.42 10.00
N ASN A 214 21.50 4.68 8.69
CA ASN A 214 22.15 3.99 7.58
C ASN A 214 21.76 2.53 7.31
N HIS A 215 20.84 1.94 8.06
CA HIS A 215 20.32 0.62 7.72
C HIS A 215 19.45 0.69 6.46
N SER A 216 19.54 -0.36 5.64
CA SER A 216 18.63 -0.53 4.51
C SER A 216 17.23 -0.88 5.01
N ILE A 217 16.20 -0.31 4.40
CA ILE A 217 14.82 -0.77 4.65
C ILE A 217 14.62 -2.16 4.06
N ILE A 218 13.69 -2.91 4.65
CA ILE A 218 13.14 -4.12 4.05
C ILE A 218 12.33 -3.69 2.83
N LEU A 219 12.76 -4.08 1.64
CA LEU A 219 12.08 -3.73 0.40
C LEU A 219 10.75 -4.50 0.25
N PRO A 220 9.72 -3.88 -0.35
CA PRO A 220 8.47 -4.57 -0.61
C PRO A 220 8.63 -5.59 -1.75
N ASP A 221 7.70 -6.53 -1.83
CA ASP A 221 7.66 -7.53 -2.91
C ASP A 221 6.94 -7.04 -4.18
N LYS A 222 6.16 -5.97 -4.06
CA LYS A 222 5.44 -5.26 -5.11
C LYS A 222 5.63 -3.75 -4.90
N PHE A 223 5.46 -2.95 -5.95
CA PHE A 223 5.37 -1.48 -5.83
C PHE A 223 6.55 -0.83 -5.07
N LEU A 224 7.78 -1.05 -5.55
CA LEU A 224 8.99 -0.46 -4.98
C LEU A 224 8.87 1.07 -4.85
N PRO A 225 9.22 1.70 -3.72
CA PRO A 225 9.11 3.16 -3.58
C PRO A 225 9.86 3.91 -4.68
N SER A 226 9.21 4.90 -5.28
CA SER A 226 9.80 5.73 -6.33
C SER A 226 10.95 6.56 -5.76
N LYS A 227 12.06 6.60 -6.50
CA LYS A 227 13.24 7.38 -6.10
C LYS A 227 12.92 8.88 -6.12
N GLU A 228 12.08 9.32 -7.03
CA GLU A 228 11.64 10.71 -7.15
C GLU A 228 10.86 11.14 -5.90
N PHE A 229 9.98 10.28 -5.38
CA PHE A 229 9.24 10.56 -4.15
C PHE A 229 10.16 10.56 -2.92
N LEU A 230 11.06 9.59 -2.83
CA LEU A 230 12.04 9.54 -1.73
C LEU A 230 12.95 10.78 -1.73
N GLU A 231 13.40 11.21 -2.90
CA GLU A 231 14.19 12.44 -3.06
C GLU A 231 13.39 13.67 -2.64
N TYR A 232 12.11 13.77 -3.05
CA TYR A 232 11.23 14.84 -2.62
C TYR A 232 11.15 14.92 -1.08
N HIS A 233 10.92 13.78 -0.40
CA HIS A 233 10.84 13.76 1.06
C HIS A 233 12.17 14.18 1.70
N HIS A 234 13.29 13.67 1.18
CA HIS A 234 14.63 14.02 1.65
C HIS A 234 14.95 15.52 1.50
N GLN A 235 14.48 16.16 0.42
CA GLN A 235 14.75 17.57 0.16
C GLN A 235 13.80 18.52 0.88
N ASN A 236 12.51 18.17 0.99
CA ASN A 236 11.45 19.11 1.38
C ASN A 236 10.91 18.88 2.79
N ILE A 237 11.10 17.69 3.36
CA ILE A 237 10.48 17.30 4.65
C ILE A 237 11.55 16.97 5.68
N PHE A 238 12.58 16.22 5.28
CA PHE A 238 13.64 15.79 6.19
C PHE A 238 14.42 16.96 6.81
N LYS A 239 14.56 16.92 8.13
CA LYS A 239 15.34 17.88 8.93
C LYS A 239 16.78 17.40 9.02
N LYS A 240 17.66 18.04 8.24
CA LYS A 240 19.08 17.65 8.12
C LYS A 240 19.90 17.88 9.39
#